data_AF-A0A8J4XVA4-F1
#
_entry.id   AF-A0A8J4XVA4-F1
#
_cell.length_a   1.000
_cell.length_b   1.000
_cell.length_c   1.000
_cell.angle_alpha   90.00
_cell.angle_beta   90.00
_cell.angle_gamma   90.00
#
_symmetry.space_group_name_H-M   'P 1'
#
loop_
_entity.id
_entity.type
_entity.pdbx_description
1 polymer ?
#
loop_
_entity_poly.entity_id
_entity_poly.type
_entity_poly.pdbx_seq_one_letter_code
_entity_poly.pdbx_strand_id
1 'polypeptide(L)'
;MDCATKLFSPSVWIGLNDMKEEIIFACADGSESKFTSWAQNEPNKQWSSAGEDCMEMRKVKDFRWNDKSCEQIRQFLCSTPAEAIPTVCEEGWYMFELSCYKVNNDKVTWKGNL
;
A
#
# COMPACT_ATOMS: atom_id res chain seq x y z
N MET A 1 4.04 1.32 31.84
CA MET A 1 3.70 0.63 30.59
C MET A 1 3.30 1.69 29.60
N ASP A 2 4.05 1.82 28.51
CA ASP A 2 4.09 2.99 27.62
C ASP A 2 2.95 2.98 26.59
N CYS A 3 2.42 4.16 26.27
CA CYS A 3 1.15 4.38 25.56
C CYS A 3 1.27 4.33 24.02
N ALA A 4 2.37 3.80 23.47
CA ALA A 4 2.71 3.91 22.05
C ALA A 4 2.11 2.82 21.15
N THR A 5 1.04 2.13 21.56
CA THR A 5 0.36 1.10 20.72
C THR A 5 -0.59 1.67 19.66
N LYS A 6 -0.48 2.96 19.31
CA LYS A 6 -1.41 3.66 18.41
C LYS A 6 -0.76 4.14 17.09
N LEU A 7 0.05 3.34 16.38
CA LEU A 7 0.81 3.92 15.25
C LEU A 7 0.82 3.15 13.92
N PHE A 8 0.11 2.03 13.77
CA PHE A 8 -0.10 1.46 12.43
C PHE A 8 -1.32 0.56 12.43
N SER A 9 -2.30 0.79 11.55
CA SER A 9 -3.38 -0.18 11.34
C SER A 9 -2.81 -1.55 10.96
N PRO A 10 -3.46 -2.67 11.34
CA PRO A 10 -2.97 -4.01 10.98
C PRO A 10 -2.77 -4.22 9.47
N SER A 11 -3.53 -3.50 8.65
CA SER A 11 -3.36 -3.40 7.20
C SER A 11 -3.45 -1.94 6.77
N VAL A 12 -2.65 -1.56 5.77
CA VAL A 12 -2.72 -0.24 5.11
C VAL A 12 -2.75 -0.40 3.61
N TRP A 13 -3.43 0.51 2.91
CA TRP A 13 -3.34 0.60 1.46
C TRP A 13 -1.95 1.06 1.00
N ILE A 14 -1.48 0.47 -0.09
CA ILE A 14 -0.39 1.00 -0.89
C ILE A 14 -0.90 1.28 -2.30
N GLY A 15 -0.21 2.17 -3.01
CA GLY A 15 -0.59 2.63 -4.34
C GLY A 15 -0.33 1.60 -5.45
N LEU A 16 -0.70 0.34 -5.26
CA LEU A 16 -0.65 -0.73 -6.27
C LEU A 16 -2.04 -1.33 -6.48
N ASN A 17 -2.37 -1.66 -7.72
CA ASN A 17 -3.62 -2.30 -8.12
C ASN A 17 -3.45 -3.04 -9.45
N ASP A 18 -4.34 -3.98 -9.75
CA ASP A 18 -4.44 -4.67 -11.04
C ASP A 18 -5.83 -4.50 -11.69
N MET A 19 -6.56 -3.44 -11.32
CA MET A 19 -7.91 -3.14 -11.85
C MET A 19 -7.97 -2.98 -13.38
N LYS A 20 -6.85 -2.61 -14.01
CA LYS A 20 -6.77 -2.40 -15.46
C LYS A 20 -6.56 -3.70 -16.22
N GLU A 21 -5.72 -4.57 -15.68
CA GLU A 21 -5.35 -5.85 -16.27
C GLU A 21 -4.95 -6.80 -15.14
N GLU A 22 -5.78 -7.82 -14.93
CA GLU A 22 -5.58 -8.86 -13.91
C GLU A 22 -4.14 -9.39 -13.94
N ILE A 23 -3.53 -9.57 -12.76
CA ILE A 23 -2.16 -10.08 -12.58
C ILE A 23 -1.07 -9.04 -12.97
N ILE A 24 -1.43 -7.92 -13.60
CA ILE A 24 -0.50 -6.80 -13.88
C ILE A 24 -0.71 -5.69 -12.87
N PHE A 25 0.12 -5.69 -11.82
CA PHE A 25 0.09 -4.67 -10.78
C PHE A 25 0.75 -3.37 -11.25
N ALA A 26 -0.07 -2.34 -11.39
CA ALA A 26 0.33 -0.98 -11.71
C ALA A 26 0.32 -0.10 -10.45
N CYS A 27 1.27 0.84 -10.40
CA CYS A 27 1.24 1.96 -9.48
C CYS A 27 0.02 2.85 -9.77
N ALA A 28 -0.43 3.60 -8.77
CA ALA A 28 -1.54 4.56 -8.93
C ALA A 28 -1.25 5.63 -10.00
N ASP A 29 0.03 5.93 -10.26
CA ASP A 29 0.48 6.84 -11.34
C ASP A 29 0.49 6.19 -12.74
N GLY A 30 0.13 4.91 -12.84
CA GLY A 30 0.10 4.14 -14.09
C GLY A 30 1.42 3.50 -14.50
N SER A 31 2.50 3.67 -13.72
CA SER A 31 3.76 2.95 -13.94
C SER A 31 3.63 1.46 -13.56
N GLU A 32 4.35 0.57 -14.25
CA GLU A 32 4.35 -0.86 -13.92
C GLU A 32 5.25 -1.16 -12.71
N SER A 33 4.75 -1.97 -11.78
CA SER A 33 5.59 -2.47 -10.68
C SER A 33 6.53 -3.58 -11.17
N LYS A 34 7.84 -3.39 -11.03
CA LYS A 34 8.86 -4.44 -11.29
C LYS A 34 9.22 -5.25 -10.04
N PHE A 35 8.74 -4.85 -8.88
CA PHE A 35 9.03 -5.47 -7.59
C PHE A 35 7.76 -6.07 -7.00
N THR A 36 7.89 -7.23 -6.34
CA THR A 36 6.80 -7.85 -5.61
C THR A 36 7.25 -8.33 -4.23
N SER A 37 6.41 -8.16 -3.20
CA SER A 37 6.68 -8.60 -1.82
C SER A 37 5.49 -9.34 -1.22
N TRP A 38 5.01 -10.35 -1.95
CA TRP A 38 3.83 -11.13 -1.59
C TRP A 38 3.95 -11.84 -0.24
N ALA A 39 2.85 -11.89 0.51
CA ALA A 39 2.76 -12.77 1.67
C ALA A 39 2.83 -14.23 1.24
N GLN A 40 3.19 -15.13 2.17
CA GLN A 40 3.18 -16.56 1.86
C GLN A 40 1.77 -16.98 1.43
N ASN A 41 1.68 -17.63 0.26
CA ASN A 41 0.43 -17.97 -0.43
C ASN A 41 -0.34 -16.76 -0.97
N GLU A 42 0.33 -15.68 -1.36
CA GLU A 42 -0.29 -14.60 -2.15
C GLU A 42 0.42 -14.44 -3.50
N PRO A 43 -0.29 -13.98 -4.54
CA PRO A 43 -1.74 -13.75 -4.57
C PRO A 43 -2.52 -15.08 -4.66
N ASN A 44 -3.46 -15.35 -3.72
CA ASN A 44 -4.20 -16.62 -3.68
C ASN A 44 -5.52 -16.66 -4.45
N LYS A 45 -5.94 -15.59 -5.11
CA LYS A 45 -7.27 -15.51 -5.75
C LYS A 45 -7.29 -15.31 -7.25
N GLN A 46 -6.38 -15.96 -7.98
CA GLN A 46 -6.26 -15.95 -9.44
C GLN A 46 -7.55 -16.22 -10.29
N TRP A 47 -8.76 -16.42 -9.73
CA TRP A 47 -9.91 -16.89 -10.51
C TRP A 47 -11.32 -16.47 -10.08
N SER A 48 -11.51 -15.49 -9.17
CA SER A 48 -12.86 -15.04 -8.82
C SER A 48 -13.19 -13.69 -9.44
N SER A 49 -14.23 -13.67 -10.28
CA SER A 49 -14.92 -12.52 -10.87
C SER A 49 -15.57 -11.55 -9.86
N ALA A 50 -15.05 -11.50 -8.62
CA ALA A 50 -15.54 -10.72 -7.50
C ALA A 50 -14.51 -9.70 -6.94
N GLY A 51 -13.37 -9.51 -7.63
CA GLY A 51 -12.48 -8.34 -7.58
C GLY A 51 -11.80 -8.03 -6.24
N GLU A 52 -10.59 -8.55 -6.03
CA GLU A 52 -9.67 -8.11 -4.96
C GLU A 52 -8.51 -7.28 -5.54
N ASP A 53 -8.83 -6.28 -6.35
CA ASP A 53 -7.84 -5.65 -7.25
C ASP A 53 -6.90 -4.62 -6.58
N CYS A 54 -7.00 -4.43 -5.26
CA CYS A 54 -6.34 -3.35 -4.53
C CYS A 54 -5.36 -3.87 -3.49
N MET A 55 -4.16 -3.28 -3.48
CA MET A 55 -3.05 -3.82 -2.69
C MET A 55 -2.98 -3.26 -1.26
N GLU A 56 -2.91 -4.14 -0.27
CA GLU A 56 -2.60 -3.79 1.12
C GLU A 56 -1.28 -4.40 1.62
N MET A 57 -0.58 -3.69 2.51
CA MET A 57 0.50 -4.23 3.33
C MET A 57 -0.04 -4.66 4.69
N ARG A 58 0.31 -5.87 5.15
CA ARG A 58 -0.21 -6.44 6.40
C ARG A 58 0.89 -6.57 7.47
N LYS A 59 0.75 -5.83 8.58
CA LYS A 59 1.70 -5.87 9.70
C LYS A 59 1.88 -7.28 10.27
N VAL A 60 0.80 -8.06 10.35
CA VAL A 60 0.81 -9.44 10.87
C VAL A 60 1.45 -10.45 9.91
N LYS A 61 1.87 -10.02 8.73
CA LYS A 61 2.56 -10.81 7.70
C LYS A 61 3.91 -10.20 7.35
N ASP A 62 4.58 -9.59 8.34
CA ASP A 62 5.87 -8.91 8.14
C ASP A 62 5.81 -7.85 7.03
N PHE A 63 4.70 -7.10 6.98
CA PHE A 63 4.42 -6.05 6.00
C PHE A 63 4.32 -6.52 4.55
N ARG A 64 4.21 -7.83 4.32
CA ARG A 64 4.02 -8.40 3.00
C ARG A 64 2.64 -8.07 2.43
N TRP A 65 2.56 -8.16 1.10
CA TRP A 65 1.46 -7.70 0.27
C TRP A 65 0.31 -8.70 0.22
N ASN A 66 -0.90 -8.19 0.07
CA ASN A 66 -2.15 -8.94 -0.04
C ASN A 66 -3.11 -8.18 -0.97
N ASP A 67 -3.63 -8.87 -1.97
CA ASP A 67 -4.73 -8.42 -2.82
C ASP A 67 -6.04 -8.40 -2.02
N LYS A 68 -6.75 -7.27 -2.03
CA LYS A 68 -7.96 -7.07 -1.22
C LYS A 68 -9.01 -6.30 -1.99
N SER A 69 -10.28 -6.58 -1.69
CA SER A 69 -11.39 -5.77 -2.18
C SER A 69 -11.18 -4.27 -1.92
N CYS A 70 -11.23 -3.47 -2.99
CA CYS A 70 -11.03 -2.03 -2.98
C CYS A 70 -12.03 -1.25 -2.11
N GLU A 71 -13.16 -1.87 -1.78
CA GLU A 71 -14.24 -1.28 -0.97
C GLU A 71 -13.93 -1.31 0.54
N GLN A 72 -12.82 -1.94 0.95
CA GLN A 72 -12.40 -1.89 2.36
C GLN A 72 -11.94 -0.49 2.75
N ILE A 73 -12.26 -0.08 3.98
CA ILE A 73 -11.85 1.21 4.53
C ILE A 73 -10.57 1.02 5.33
N ARG A 74 -9.46 1.64 4.89
CA ARG A 74 -8.14 1.52 5.54
C ARG A 74 -7.37 2.84 5.56
N GLN A 75 -6.40 2.90 6.47
CA GLN A 75 -5.30 3.87 6.37
C GLN A 75 -4.47 3.58 5.11
N PHE A 76 -3.72 4.56 4.64
CA PHE A 76 -2.90 4.43 3.43
C PHE A 76 -1.50 5.00 3.63
N LEU A 77 -0.54 4.44 2.90
CA LEU A 77 0.84 4.90 2.90
C LEU A 77 1.07 5.85 1.72
N CYS A 78 1.50 7.07 2.02
CA CYS A 78 1.95 8.04 1.02
C CYS A 78 3.47 7.95 0.84
N SER A 79 3.94 8.21 -0.37
CA SER A 79 5.35 8.49 -0.67
C SER A 79 5.50 9.84 -1.35
N THR A 80 6.72 10.38 -1.35
CA THR A 80 7.08 11.45 -2.28
C THR A 80 6.95 10.98 -3.74
N PRO A 81 6.70 11.90 -4.69
CA PRO A 81 6.70 11.58 -6.13
C PRO A 81 8.02 10.93 -6.56
N ALA A 82 7.98 10.05 -7.57
CA ALA A 82 9.16 9.32 -8.04
C ALA A 82 10.26 10.24 -8.58
N GLU A 83 9.90 11.40 -9.13
CA GLU A 83 10.83 12.40 -9.65
C GLU A 83 11.46 13.27 -8.56
N ALA A 84 10.92 13.23 -7.33
CA ALA A 84 11.47 13.95 -6.20
C ALA A 84 12.50 13.07 -5.49
N ILE A 85 13.74 13.56 -5.36
CA ILE A 85 14.79 12.92 -4.56
C ILE A 85 15.01 13.75 -3.29
N PRO A 86 14.20 13.56 -2.23
CA PRO A 86 14.34 14.30 -0.99
C PRO A 86 15.67 13.98 -0.31
N THR A 87 16.40 15.02 0.11
CA THR A 87 17.59 14.87 0.96
C THR A 87 17.25 14.84 2.45
N VAL A 88 16.04 15.29 2.80
CA VAL A 88 15.49 15.28 4.15
C VAL A 88 13.98 15.11 4.06
N CYS A 89 13.39 14.39 5.03
CA CYS A 89 11.94 14.27 5.14
C CYS A 89 11.38 15.34 6.08
N GLU A 90 10.20 15.85 5.75
CA GLU A 90 9.45 16.75 6.63
C GLU A 90 9.05 16.06 7.94
N GLU A 91 8.65 16.84 8.94
CA GLU A 91 8.20 16.30 10.22
C GLU A 91 7.06 15.28 10.04
N GLY A 92 7.24 14.10 10.65
CA GLY A 92 6.29 12.99 10.55
C GLY A 92 6.36 12.17 9.26
N TRP A 93 7.32 12.46 8.37
CA TRP A 93 7.71 11.60 7.25
C TRP A 93 9.01 10.87 7.56
N TYR A 94 9.17 9.65 7.03
CA TYR A 94 10.31 8.78 7.31
C TYR A 94 11.03 8.40 6.01
N MET A 95 12.35 8.56 6.01
CA MET A 95 13.18 8.23 4.85
C MET A 95 13.37 6.72 4.74
N PHE A 96 13.14 6.18 3.55
CA PHE A 96 13.55 4.83 3.18
C PHE A 96 14.10 4.86 1.74
N GLU A 97 15.34 4.39 1.59
CA GLU A 97 16.12 4.54 0.35
C GLU A 97 16.15 6.00 -0.15
N LEU A 98 15.49 6.30 -1.27
CA LEU A 98 15.49 7.63 -1.90
C LEU A 98 14.13 8.35 -1.81
N SER A 99 13.22 7.86 -0.97
CA SER A 99 11.86 8.40 -0.85
C SER A 99 11.47 8.64 0.61
N CYS A 100 10.60 9.62 0.83
CA CYS A 100 9.98 9.87 2.13
C CYS A 100 8.59 9.22 2.17
N TYR A 101 8.27 8.56 3.28
CA TYR A 101 7.01 7.85 3.47
C TYR A 101 6.27 8.34 4.72
N LYS A 102 4.94 8.39 4.63
CA LYS A 102 4.09 8.74 5.77
C LYS A 102 2.79 7.97 5.70
N VAL A 103 2.36 7.46 6.86
CA VAL A 103 1.03 6.86 6.99
C VAL A 103 0.03 7.98 7.19
N ASN A 104 -0.95 8.05 6.30
CA ASN A 104 -2.11 8.89 6.53
C ASN A 104 -3.06 8.17 7.50
N ASN A 105 -3.46 8.88 8.56
CA ASN A 105 -4.36 8.34 9.57
C ASN A 105 -5.82 8.31 9.14
N ASP A 106 -6.18 9.07 8.09
CA ASP A 106 -7.49 9.02 7.47
C ASP A 106 -7.76 7.64 6.89
N LYS A 107 -9.02 7.26 6.92
CA LYS A 107 -9.47 5.92 6.54
C LYS A 107 -10.38 6.02 5.32
N VAL A 108 -9.96 5.40 4.23
CA VAL A 108 -10.55 5.59 2.91
C VAL A 108 -10.72 4.25 2.20
N THR A 109 -11.62 4.19 1.23
CA THR A 109 -11.60 3.14 0.21
C THR A 109 -10.47 3.41 -0.77
N TRP A 110 -9.98 2.38 -1.46
CA TRP A 110 -8.82 2.54 -2.34
C TRP A 110 -9.11 3.53 -3.49
N LYS A 111 -10.31 3.46 -4.10
CA LYS A 111 -10.74 4.33 -5.21
C LYS A 111 -10.97 5.79 -4.84
N GLY A 112 -10.98 6.13 -3.55
CA GLY A 112 -11.38 7.45 -3.08
C GLY A 112 -10.26 8.49 -3.03
N ASN A 113 -8.99 8.09 -2.94
CA ASN A 113 -7.90 9.01 -2.53
C ASN A 113 -6.46 8.58 -2.95
N LEU A 114 -6.29 7.60 -3.83
CA LEU A 114 -4.98 7.18 -4.36
C LEU A 114 -4.89 7.46 -5.86
#